data_AF-A0A1W1DQF7-F1
#
_entry.id   AF-A0A1W1DQF7-F1
#
_cell.length_a   1.000
_cell.length_b   1.000
_cell.length_c   1.000
_cell.angle_alpha   90.00
_cell.angle_beta   90.00
_cell.angle_gamma   90.00
#
_symmetry.space_group_name_H-M   'P 1'
#
loop_
_entity.id
_entity.type
_entity.pdbx_description
1 polymer ?
#
loop_
_entity_poly.entity_id
_entity_poly.type
_entity_poly.pdbx_seq_one_letter_code
_entity_poly.pdbx_strand_id
1 'polypeptide(L)' 'MVYIDCEQLQEVCAQHGVFSLPVVQVFFMGQKFIEEVRGFSLLALEQEIEKTYAKMND' A
#
# COMPACT_ATOMS: atom_id res chain seq x y z
N MET A 1 7.76 7.58 -2.37
CA MET A 1 7.65 6.11 -2.46
C MET A 1 8.72 5.51 -1.56
N VAL A 2 8.37 4.54 -0.72
CA VAL A 2 9.31 3.79 0.11
C VAL A 2 9.28 2.34 -0.37
N TYR A 3 10.46 1.74 -0.56
CA TYR A 3 10.60 0.33 -0.87
C TYR A 3 11.06 -0.40 0.39
N ILE A 4 10.44 -1.54 0.67
CA ILE A 4 10.76 -2.39 1.83
C ILE A 4 11.04 -3.78 1.29
N ASP A 5 12.26 -4.26 1.53
CA ASP A 5 12.63 -5.66 1.27
C ASP A 5 12.26 -6.50 2.50
N CYS A 6 11.19 -7.29 2.38
CA CYS A 6 10.71 -8.15 3.46
C CYS A 6 11.62 -9.35 3.74
N GLU A 7 12.57 -9.70 2.86
CA GLU A 7 13.58 -10.71 3.18
C GLU A 7 14.59 -10.17 4.21
N GLN A 8 14.91 -8.88 4.14
CA GLN A 8 15.84 -8.22 5.07
C GLN A 8 15.15 -7.66 6.32
N LEU A 9 13.91 -7.18 6.19
CA LEU A 9 13.15 -6.49 7.25
C LEU A 9 11.87 -7.26 7.64
N GLN A 10 12.01 -8.55 7.93
CA GLN A 10 10.89 -9.46 8.22
C GLN A 10 9.98 -8.95 9.35
N GLU A 11 10.54 -8.46 10.45
CA GLU A 11 9.77 -7.98 11.60
C GLU A 11 8.91 -6.77 11.22
N VAL A 12 9.46 -5.82 10.46
CA VAL A 12 8.72 -4.65 9.97
C VAL A 12 7.56 -5.09 9.09
N CYS A 13 7.80 -6.00 8.15
CA CYS A 13 6.74 -6.50 7.27
C CYS A 13 5.63 -7.22 8.04
N ALA A 14 5.98 -8.05 9.03
CA ALA A 14 4.99 -8.73 9.88
C ALA A 14 4.17 -7.74 10.73
N GLN A 15 4.81 -6.73 11.33
CA GLN A 15 4.13 -5.67 12.09
C GLN A 15 3.16 -4.85 11.22
N HIS A 16 3.48 -4.69 9.93
CA HIS A 16 2.62 -4.03 8.94
C HIS A 16 1.62 -4.97 8.24
N GLY A 17 1.52 -6.24 8.67
CA GLY A 17 0.56 -7.21 8.16
C GLY A 17 0.87 -7.77 6.76
N VAL A 18 2.12 -7.68 6.31
CA VAL A 18 2.56 -8.19 5.00
C VAL A 18 2.95 -9.66 5.13
N PHE A 19 2.07 -10.56 4.67
CA PHE A 19 2.25 -12.02 4.75
C PHE A 19 2.38 -12.72 3.39
N SER A 20 2.29 -11.96 2.31
CA SER A 20 2.53 -12.44 0.95
C SER A 20 3.19 -11.33 0.14
N LEU A 21 3.87 -11.69 -0.95
CA LEU A 21 4.52 -10.74 -1.84
C LEU A 21 4.05 -10.95 -3.30
N PRO A 22 4.04 -9.89 -4.13
CA PRO A 22 4.25 -8.48 -3.75
C PRO A 22 3.02 -7.87 -3.06
N VAL A 23 3.25 -6.79 -2.28
CA VAL A 23 2.21 -5.96 -1.66
C VAL A 23 2.55 -4.48 -1.85
N VAL A 24 1.54 -3.66 -2.14
CA VAL A 24 1.64 -2.20 -2.14
C VAL A 24 0.64 -1.63 -1.16
N GLN A 25 1.11 -0.90 -0.16
CA GLN A 25 0.27 -0.20 0.81
C GLN A 25 0.37 1.31 0.59
N VAL A 26 -0.77 1.99 0.49
CA VAL A 26 -0.85 3.45 0.38
C VAL A 26 -1.36 4.02 1.69
N PHE A 27 -0.62 4.99 2.22
CA PHE A 27 -0.94 5.67 3.46
C PHE A 27 -1.27 7.13 3.19
N PHE A 28 -2.38 7.61 3.75
CA PHE A 28 -2.71 9.03 3.82
C PHE A 28 -2.76 9.45 5.29
N MET A 29 -2.14 10.58 5.63
CA MET A 29 -2.09 11.10 7.01
C MET A 29 -1.59 10.07 8.05
N GLY A 30 -0.69 9.16 7.65
CA GLY A 30 -0.15 8.11 8.52
C GLY A 30 -1.04 6.87 8.70
N GLN A 31 -2.25 6.86 8.14
CA GLN A 31 -3.16 5.71 8.17
C GLN A 31 -3.14 4.97 6.82
N LYS A 32 -3.23 3.63 6.84
CA LYS A 32 -3.34 2.80 5.63
C LYS A 32 -4.74 2.91 5.03
N PHE A 33 -4.85 3.22 3.74
CA PHE A 33 -6.12 3.30 3.01
C PHE A 33 -6.25 2.25 1.92
N ILE A 34 -5.17 1.97 1.20
CA ILE A 34 -5.18 1.05 0.07
C ILE A 34 -4.13 -0.04 0.32
N GLU A 35 -4.49 -1.27 0.00
CA GLU A 35 -3.58 -2.42 0.03
C GLU A 35 -3.85 -3.31 -1.18
N GLU A 36 -2.86 -3.40 -2.06
CA GLU A 36 -2.86 -4.30 -3.20
C GLU A 36 -1.95 -5.48 -2.94
N VAL A 37 -2.39 -6.68 -3.31
CA VAL A 37 -1.72 -7.95 -3.00
C VAL A 37 -1.62 -8.82 -4.24
N ARG A 38 -0.46 -9.44 -4.49
CA ARG A 38 -0.17 -10.30 -5.66
C ARG A 38 -0.25 -9.53 -6.98
N GLY A 39 -1.05 -10.00 -7.93
CA GLY A 39 -1.20 -9.38 -9.24
C GLY A 39 -2.26 -8.29 -9.16
N PHE A 40 -1.83 -7.03 -9.30
CA PHE A 40 -2.71 -5.86 -9.31
C PHE A 40 -2.43 -5.01 -10.56
N SER A 41 -3.39 -4.14 -10.90
CA SER A 41 -3.27 -3.21 -12.02
C SER A 41 -2.74 -1.87 -11.53
N LEU A 42 -1.67 -1.37 -12.15
CA LEU A 42 -1.13 -0.04 -11.85
C LEU A 42 -2.15 1.06 -12.12
N LEU A 43 -2.87 0.96 -13.24
CA LEU A 43 -3.89 1.95 -13.60
C LEU A 43 -5.04 1.96 -12.58
N ALA A 44 -5.45 0.79 -12.07
CA ALA A 44 -6.51 0.72 -11.07
C ALA A 44 -6.05 1.32 -9.72
N LEU A 45 -4.82 1.03 -9.32
CA LEU A 45 -4.22 1.61 -8.11
C LEU A 45 -4.12 3.14 -8.21
N GLU A 46 -3.68 3.67 -9.35
CA GLU A 46 -3.61 5.13 -9.59
C GLU A 46 -5.00 5.77 -9.45
N GLN A 47 -6.02 5.20 -10.09
CA GLN A 47 -7.40 5.68 -9.98
C GLN A 47 -7.95 5.62 -8.55
N GLU A 48 -7.61 4.58 -7.79
CA GLU A 48 -8.04 4.45 -6.40
C GLU A 48 -7.36 5.49 -5.48
N ILE A 49 -6.08 5.76 -5.71
CA ILE A 49 -5.33 6.83 -5.02
C ILE A 49 -5.98 8.18 -5.27
N GLU A 50 -6.24 8.53 -6.54
CA GLU A 50 -6.88 9.80 -6.92
C GLU A 50 -8.27 9.94 -6.28
N LYS A 51 -9.11 8.90 -6.37
CA LYS A 51 -10.45 8.88 -5.80
C LYS A 51 -10.43 9.02 -4.28
N THR A 52 -9.50 8.36 -3.61
CA THR A 52 -9.36 8.43 -2.14
C THR A 52 -8.92 9.81 -1.72
N TYR A 53 -7.95 10.39 -2.43
CA TYR A 53 -7.46 11.74 -2.16
C TYR A 53 -8.54 12.81 -2.38
N ALA A 54 -9.34 12.69 -3.44
CA ALA A 54 -10.45 13.61 -3.70
C ALA A 54 -11.45 13.63 -2.53
N LYS A 55 -11.89 12.44 -2.08
CA LYS A 55 -12.83 12.30 -0.95
C LYS A 55 -12.32 12.85 0.38
N MET A 56 -11.00 12.96 0.57
CA MET A 56 -10.42 13.53 1.79
C MET A 56 -10.42 15.06 1.79
N ASN A 57 -10.50 15.68 0.61
CA ASN A 57 -10.49 17.14 0.45
C ASN A 57 -11.90 17.73 0.26
N ASP A 58 -12.94 16.90 0.27
CA ASP A 58 -14.36 17.27 0.28
C ASP A 58 -14.87 17.48 1.73
#